data_AF-A0A960EJK2-F1
#
_entry.id   AF-A0A960EJK2-F1
#
_cell.length_a   1.000
_cell.length_b   1.000
_cell.length_c   1.000
_cell.angle_alpha   90.00
_cell.angle_beta   90.00
_cell.angle_gamma   90.00
#
_symmetry.space_group_name_H-M   'P 1'
#
loop_
_entity.id
_entity.type
_entity.pdbx_description
1 polymer ?
#
loop_
_entity_poly.entity_id
_entity_poly.type
_entity_poly.pdbx_seq_one_letter_code
_entity_poly.pdbx_strand_id
1 'polypeptide(L)'
;MTAADDLRDLAERYWEARLAASPLFATFLGDHRYDDRADDLSAEAEAAQRDAWSAFASEAASIPVVELDETDRVTHHLLAEELRQAVDDLDLRLAELASDQMTGAHADLLMMAGQLHAPEPAHAAMAVTRIEALARML
;
A
#
# COMPACT_ATOMS: atom_id res chain seq x y z
N MET A 1 18.87 13.27 -15.41
CA MET A 1 18.11 13.12 -14.16
C MET A 1 19.12 13.17 -13.04
N THR A 2 18.87 13.92 -11.98
CA THR A 2 19.75 13.97 -10.80
C THR A 2 19.35 12.88 -9.81
N ALA A 3 20.23 12.49 -8.88
CA ALA A 3 19.88 11.53 -7.82
C ALA A 3 18.64 11.95 -7.01
N ALA A 4 18.42 13.25 -6.82
CA ALA A 4 17.24 13.79 -6.14
C ALA A 4 15.97 13.66 -7.00
N ASP A 5 16.08 13.82 -8.33
CA ASP A 5 14.94 13.59 -9.22
C ASP A 5 14.58 12.11 -9.29
N ASP A 6 15.59 11.23 -9.32
CA ASP A 6 15.41 9.77 -9.29
C ASP A 6 14.71 9.34 -7.99
N LEU A 7 15.14 9.88 -6.84
CA LEU A 7 14.51 9.60 -5.55
C LEU A 7 13.05 10.07 -5.51
N ARG A 8 12.77 11.26 -6.03
CA ARG A 8 11.41 11.81 -6.06
C ARG A 8 10.49 11.00 -6.96
N ASP A 9 10.96 10.63 -8.15
CA ASP A 9 10.23 9.76 -9.07
C ASP A 9 9.96 8.38 -8.45
N LEU A 10 10.96 7.80 -7.78
CA LEU A 10 10.82 6.52 -7.08
C LEU A 10 9.77 6.59 -5.98
N ALA A 11 9.81 7.64 -5.15
CA ALA A 11 8.86 7.83 -4.05
C ALA A 11 7.43 8.00 -4.56
N GLU A 12 7.23 8.76 -5.64
CA GLU A 12 5.92 8.95 -6.27
C GLU A 12 5.37 7.62 -6.83
N ARG A 13 6.20 6.87 -7.58
CA ARG A 13 5.80 5.56 -8.11
C ARG A 13 5.50 4.55 -7.02
N TYR A 14 6.31 4.52 -5.96
CA TYR A 14 6.05 3.69 -4.79
C TYR A 14 4.69 4.04 -4.16
N TRP A 15 4.43 5.33 -3.97
CA TRP A 15 3.20 5.81 -3.36
C TRP A 15 1.97 5.44 -4.18
N GLU A 16 1.99 5.66 -5.49
CA GLU A 16 0.89 5.26 -6.38
C GLU A 16 0.70 3.73 -6.40
N ALA A 17 1.79 2.96 -6.41
CA ALA A 17 1.71 1.50 -6.29
C ALA A 17 1.10 1.06 -4.96
N ARG A 18 1.45 1.73 -3.85
CA ARG A 18 0.95 1.43 -2.50
C ARG A 18 -0.55 1.67 -2.39
N LEU A 19 -1.05 2.76 -2.96
CA LEU A 19 -2.48 3.08 -3.00
C LEU A 19 -3.25 2.13 -3.90
N ALA A 20 -2.68 1.74 -5.05
CA ALA A 20 -3.31 0.78 -5.96
C ALA A 20 -3.37 -0.64 -5.36
N ALA A 21 -2.35 -1.04 -4.60
CA ALA A 21 -2.29 -2.36 -3.93
C ALA A 21 -3.21 -2.44 -2.70
N SER A 22 -3.54 -1.31 -2.07
CA SER A 22 -4.42 -1.25 -0.89
C SER A 22 -5.53 -0.20 -1.09
N PRO A 23 -6.56 -0.50 -1.90
CA PRO A 23 -7.70 0.39 -2.15
C PRO A 23 -8.39 0.88 -0.88
N LEU A 24 -8.45 0.07 0.18
CA LEU A 24 -9.06 0.47 1.44
C LEU A 24 -8.23 1.54 2.15
N PHE A 25 -6.90 1.40 2.13
CA PHE A 25 -6.00 2.41 2.66
C PHE A 25 -6.07 3.71 1.85
N ALA A 26 -6.21 3.63 0.52
CA ALA A 26 -6.42 4.81 -0.32
C ALA A 26 -7.69 5.58 0.10
N THR A 27 -8.82 4.89 0.29
CA THR A 27 -10.06 5.51 0.79
C THR A 27 -9.87 6.11 2.19
N PHE A 28 -9.15 5.43 3.09
CA PHE A 28 -8.85 5.95 4.43
C PHE A 28 -8.09 7.29 4.40
N LEU A 29 -7.23 7.49 3.40
CA LEU A 29 -6.51 8.75 3.17
C LEU A 29 -7.33 9.79 2.39
N GLY A 30 -8.56 9.47 2.00
CA GLY A 30 -9.45 10.34 1.20
C GLY A 30 -9.21 10.26 -0.31
N ASP A 31 -8.45 9.28 -0.79
CA ASP A 31 -8.31 9.00 -2.21
C ASP A 31 -9.39 8.01 -2.67
N HIS A 32 -10.37 8.53 -3.39
CA HIS A 32 -11.55 7.79 -3.84
C HIS A 32 -11.39 7.16 -5.23
N ARG A 33 -10.19 7.20 -5.85
CA ARG A 33 -9.94 6.62 -7.19
C ARG A 33 -10.18 5.11 -7.26
N TYR A 34 -10.13 4.42 -6.11
CA TYR A 34 -10.22 2.96 -6.00
C TYR A 34 -11.43 2.48 -5.17
N ASP A 35 -12.43 3.35 -4.99
CA ASP A 35 -13.61 3.11 -4.15
C ASP A 35 -14.48 1.91 -4.57
N ASP A 36 -14.22 1.31 -5.74
CA ASP A 36 -14.90 0.15 -6.31
C ASP A 36 -14.17 -1.17 -6.05
N ARG A 37 -13.01 -1.13 -5.40
CA ARG A 37 -12.13 -2.27 -5.13
C ARG A 37 -11.87 -2.45 -3.65
N ALA A 38 -11.41 -3.63 -3.26
CA ALA A 38 -10.89 -3.92 -1.94
C ALA A 38 -9.49 -4.55 -2.08
N ASP A 39 -8.76 -4.62 -0.97
CA ASP A 39 -7.44 -5.24 -0.91
C ASP A 39 -7.55 -6.74 -1.28
N ASP A 40 -6.65 -7.22 -2.13
CA ASP A 40 -6.60 -8.62 -2.57
C ASP A 40 -5.67 -9.40 -1.65
N LEU A 41 -6.26 -10.23 -0.79
CA LEU A 41 -5.54 -11.05 0.21
C LEU A 41 -5.16 -12.44 -0.32
N SER A 42 -5.23 -12.67 -1.64
CA SER A 42 -4.79 -13.93 -2.24
C SER A 42 -3.27 -14.10 -2.19
N ALA A 43 -2.81 -15.35 -2.16
CA ALA A 43 -1.38 -15.66 -2.19
C ALA A 43 -0.71 -15.16 -3.48
N GLU A 44 -1.44 -15.14 -4.60
CA GLU A 44 -0.97 -14.60 -5.87
C GLU A 44 -0.76 -13.08 -5.80
N ALA A 45 -1.69 -12.35 -5.18
CA ALA A 45 -1.55 -10.91 -4.98
C ALA A 45 -0.41 -10.58 -4.01
N GLU A 46 -0.27 -11.34 -2.92
CA GLU A 46 0.83 -11.22 -1.96
C GLU A 46 2.19 -11.40 -2.64
N ALA A 47 2.34 -12.45 -3.47
CA ALA A 47 3.57 -12.72 -4.22
C ALA A 47 3.88 -11.59 -5.22
N ALA A 48 2.87 -11.11 -5.96
CA ALA A 48 3.06 -10.00 -6.90
C ALA A 48 3.46 -8.70 -6.17
N GLN A 49 2.87 -8.42 -5.01
CA GLN A 49 3.19 -7.27 -4.18
C GLN A 49 4.63 -7.37 -3.62
N ARG A 50 5.04 -8.56 -3.17
CA ARG A 50 6.41 -8.82 -2.70
C ARG A 50 7.44 -8.56 -3.79
N ASP A 51 7.18 -9.03 -5.00
CA ASP A 51 8.05 -8.80 -6.16
C ASP A 51 8.15 -7.32 -6.50
N ALA A 52 7.02 -6.59 -6.46
CA ALA A 52 6.99 -5.15 -6.67
C ALA A 52 7.83 -4.40 -5.61
N TRP A 53 7.62 -4.68 -4.32
CA TRP A 53 8.41 -4.04 -3.25
C TRP A 53 9.89 -4.39 -3.30
N SER A 54 10.23 -5.62 -3.66
CA SER A 54 11.62 -6.03 -3.88
C SER A 54 12.28 -5.26 -5.02
N ALA A 55 11.55 -5.00 -6.11
CA ALA A 55 12.03 -4.20 -7.23
C ALA A 55 12.25 -2.73 -6.82
N PHE A 56 11.29 -2.13 -6.11
CA PHE A 56 11.42 -0.77 -5.57
C PHE A 56 12.59 -0.66 -4.58
N ALA A 57 12.78 -1.64 -3.69
CA ALA A 57 13.90 -1.68 -2.75
C ALA A 57 15.25 -1.73 -3.47
N SER A 58 15.33 -2.54 -4.54
CA SER A 58 16.53 -2.66 -5.36
C SER A 58 16.85 -1.35 -6.10
N GLU A 59 15.82 -0.67 -6.61
CA GLU A 59 15.96 0.64 -7.24
C GLU A 59 16.42 1.70 -6.23
N ALA A 60 15.80 1.76 -5.05
CA ALA A 60 16.21 2.64 -3.95
C ALA A 60 17.70 2.45 -3.60
N ALA A 61 18.16 1.21 -3.51
CA ALA A 61 19.55 0.88 -3.20
C ALA A 61 20.56 1.34 -4.28
N SER A 62 20.09 1.58 -5.50
CA SER A 62 20.93 2.04 -6.62
C SER A 62 21.16 3.55 -6.66
N ILE A 63 20.36 4.33 -5.90
CA ILE A 63 20.45 5.80 -5.87
C ILE A 63 21.77 6.23 -5.20
N PRO A 64 22.59 7.10 -5.82
CA PRO A 64 23.86 7.53 -5.26
C PRO A 64 23.66 8.54 -4.11
N VAL A 65 23.46 8.02 -2.90
CA VAL A 65 23.19 8.79 -1.65
C VAL A 65 24.19 9.93 -1.39
N VAL A 66 25.44 9.79 -1.85
CA VAL A 66 26.48 10.82 -1.71
C VAL A 66 26.14 12.11 -2.46
N GLU A 67 25.34 12.03 -3.52
CA GLU A 67 24.89 13.17 -4.33
C GLU A 67 23.64 13.85 -3.76
N LEU A 68 22.98 13.23 -2.78
CA LEU A 68 21.80 13.77 -2.11
C LEU A 68 22.18 14.78 -1.03
N ASP A 69 21.30 15.77 -0.82
CA ASP A 69 21.37 16.68 0.33
C ASP A 69 20.91 15.99 1.63
N GLU A 70 20.97 16.70 2.76
CA GLU A 70 20.61 16.13 4.06
C GLU A 70 19.14 15.65 4.12
N THR A 71 18.22 16.40 3.52
CA THR A 71 16.78 16.08 3.57
C THR A 71 16.47 14.89 2.67
N ASP A 72 17.05 14.87 1.47
CA ASP A 72 16.89 13.77 0.53
C ASP A 72 17.54 12.47 1.05
N ARG A 73 18.65 12.57 1.80
CA ARG A 73 19.25 11.40 2.48
C ARG A 73 18.30 10.80 3.51
N VAL A 74 17.64 11.63 4.32
CA VAL A 74 16.65 11.14 5.30
C VAL A 74 15.48 10.48 4.58
N THR A 75 14.97 11.12 3.52
CA THR A 75 13.88 10.59 2.70
C THR A 75 14.26 9.24 2.08
N HIS A 76 15.45 9.14 1.50
CA HIS A 76 16.00 7.89 0.96
C HIS A 76 16.08 6.79 2.01
N HIS A 77 16.63 7.08 3.19
CA HIS A 77 16.73 6.12 4.27
C HIS A 77 15.37 5.61 4.76
N LEU A 78 14.39 6.51 4.91
CA LEU A 78 13.03 6.14 5.33
C LEU A 78 12.35 5.27 4.27
N LEU A 79 12.43 5.65 2.99
CA LEU A 79 11.84 4.87 1.90
C LEU A 79 12.49 3.47 1.79
N ALA A 80 13.81 3.39 1.90
CA ALA A 80 14.53 2.12 1.84
C ALA A 80 14.24 1.20 3.05
N GLU A 81 13.98 1.77 4.23
CA GLU A 81 13.53 1.01 5.39
C GLU A 81 12.09 0.51 5.21
N GLU A 82 11.17 1.40 4.83
CA GLU A 82 9.76 1.08 4.59
C GLU A 82 9.61 -0.07 3.60
N LEU A 83 10.32 -0.01 2.46
CA LEU A 83 10.29 -1.05 1.43
C LEU A 83 10.85 -2.39 1.92
N ARG A 84 11.90 -2.36 2.75
CA ARG A 84 12.48 -3.59 3.31
C ARG A 84 11.53 -4.23 4.30
N GLN A 85 10.96 -3.43 5.21
CA GLN A 85 9.96 -3.88 6.18
C GLN A 85 8.73 -4.46 5.47
N ALA A 86 8.26 -3.82 4.40
CA ALA A 86 7.14 -4.32 3.62
C ALA A 86 7.43 -5.69 2.97
N VAL A 87 8.67 -5.93 2.50
CA VAL A 87 9.07 -7.25 1.99
C VAL A 87 9.15 -8.28 3.13
N ASP A 88 9.74 -7.91 4.26
CA ASP A 88 9.87 -8.79 5.43
C ASP A 88 8.49 -9.20 5.97
N ASP A 89 7.54 -8.26 6.07
CA ASP A 89 6.18 -8.52 6.54
C ASP A 89 5.42 -9.51 5.63
N LEU A 90 5.60 -9.40 4.31
CA LEU A 90 5.05 -10.34 3.33
C LEU A 90 5.71 -11.72 3.47
N ASP A 91 7.04 -11.77 3.65
CA ASP A 91 7.77 -13.03 3.84
C ASP A 91 7.37 -13.76 5.13
N LEU A 92 6.96 -13.01 6.15
CA LEU A 92 6.44 -13.56 7.41
C LEU A 92 5.01 -14.09 7.29
N ARG A 93 4.28 -13.76 6.22
CA ARG A 93 2.90 -14.19 5.95
C ARG A 93 1.98 -13.99 7.15
N LEU A 94 2.11 -12.84 7.81
CA LEU A 94 1.38 -12.55 9.05
C LEU A 94 -0.15 -12.51 8.83
N ALA A 95 -0.60 -12.22 7.61
CA ALA A 95 -2.01 -12.23 7.25
C ALA A 95 -2.70 -13.59 7.50
N GLU A 96 -1.98 -14.71 7.35
CA GLU A 96 -2.51 -16.05 7.65
C GLU A 96 -2.61 -16.37 9.14
N LEU A 97 -1.86 -15.63 9.95
CA LEU A 97 -1.83 -15.79 11.40
C LEU A 97 -2.75 -14.78 12.10
N ALA A 98 -3.12 -13.70 11.40
CA ALA A 98 -3.95 -12.62 11.91
C ALA A 98 -5.41 -13.05 12.00
N SER A 99 -5.76 -13.62 13.16
CA SER A 99 -7.15 -13.93 13.50
C SER A 99 -7.35 -13.82 15.00
N ASP A 100 -7.58 -12.62 15.50
CA ASP A 100 -7.92 -12.39 16.91
C ASP A 100 -8.91 -11.21 17.08
N GLN A 101 -9.14 -10.78 18.32
CA GLN A 101 -10.08 -9.70 18.64
C GLN A 101 -9.60 -8.29 18.23
N MET A 102 -8.32 -8.13 17.92
CA MET A 102 -7.66 -6.87 17.55
C MET A 102 -7.17 -6.87 16.09
N THR A 103 -6.85 -8.03 15.51
CA THR A 103 -6.22 -8.14 14.19
C THR A 103 -6.93 -9.14 13.27
N GLY A 104 -6.75 -8.95 11.96
CA GLY A 104 -7.29 -9.79 10.89
C GLY A 104 -8.38 -9.08 10.09
N ALA A 105 -8.64 -9.58 8.87
CA ALA A 105 -9.57 -8.95 7.93
C ALA A 105 -10.96 -8.69 8.53
N HIS A 106 -11.46 -9.61 9.37
CA HIS A 106 -12.74 -9.44 10.07
C HIS A 106 -12.75 -8.26 11.06
N ALA A 107 -11.63 -8.02 11.75
CA ALA A 107 -11.49 -6.91 12.69
C ALA A 107 -11.28 -5.59 11.94
N ASP A 108 -10.41 -5.60 10.93
CA ASP A 108 -10.06 -4.41 10.14
C ASP A 108 -11.27 -3.87 9.36
N LEU A 109 -12.06 -4.74 8.72
CA LEU A 109 -13.27 -4.33 8.01
C LEU A 109 -14.29 -3.65 8.92
N LEU A 110 -14.45 -4.13 10.17
CA LEU A 110 -15.34 -3.50 11.14
C LEU A 110 -14.83 -2.12 11.58
N MET A 111 -13.52 -1.99 11.80
CA MET A 111 -12.90 -0.71 12.16
C MET A 111 -13.00 0.32 11.02
N MET A 112 -12.80 -0.13 9.78
CA MET A 112 -12.82 0.74 8.60
C MET A 112 -14.22 1.10 8.12
N ALA A 113 -15.26 0.35 8.50
CA ALA A 113 -16.63 0.58 8.01
C ALA A 113 -17.10 2.05 8.19
N GLY A 114 -16.73 2.68 9.31
CA GLY A 114 -17.05 4.09 9.57
C GLY A 114 -16.21 5.10 8.78
N GLN A 115 -15.16 4.65 8.07
CA GLN A 115 -14.26 5.47 7.25
C GLN A 115 -14.57 5.39 5.75
N LEU A 116 -15.34 4.40 5.31
CA LEU A 116 -15.75 4.19 3.90
C LEU A 116 -16.87 5.14 3.48
N HIS A 117 -16.59 6.44 3.55
CA HIS A 117 -17.53 7.49 3.17
C HIS A 117 -17.58 7.64 1.64
N ALA A 118 -18.78 7.88 1.11
CA ALA A 118 -18.99 8.23 -0.29
C ALA A 118 -19.35 9.72 -0.40
N PRO A 119 -18.38 10.63 -0.59
CA PRO A 119 -18.65 12.07 -0.55
C PRO A 119 -19.41 12.58 -1.78
N GLU A 120 -19.39 11.83 -2.88
CA GLU A 120 -20.06 12.19 -4.13
C GLU A 120 -20.93 11.03 -4.65
N PRO A 121 -21.96 11.29 -5.48
CA PRO A 121 -22.83 10.24 -6.01
C PRO A 121 -22.10 9.12 -6.75
N ALA A 122 -20.99 9.43 -7.43
CA ALA A 122 -20.18 8.43 -8.13
C ALA A 122 -19.55 7.42 -7.14
N HIS A 123 -19.01 7.90 -6.02
CA HIS A 123 -18.41 7.04 -4.99
C HIS A 123 -19.46 6.14 -4.32
N ALA A 124 -20.72 6.57 -4.22
CA ALA A 124 -21.78 5.73 -3.68
C ALA A 124 -22.06 4.50 -4.56
N ALA A 125 -21.99 4.65 -5.89
CA ALA A 125 -22.10 3.52 -6.81
C ALA A 125 -20.89 2.57 -6.69
N MET A 126 -19.69 3.12 -6.55
CA MET A 126 -18.46 2.35 -6.33
C MET A 126 -18.53 1.55 -5.03
N ALA A 127 -19.02 2.16 -3.95
CA ALA A 127 -19.20 1.50 -2.65
C ALA A 127 -20.12 0.27 -2.72
N VAL A 128 -21.16 0.28 -3.57
CA VAL A 128 -22.02 -0.90 -3.79
C VAL A 128 -21.24 -2.03 -4.43
N THR A 129 -20.44 -1.74 -5.47
CA THR A 129 -19.56 -2.73 -6.12
C THR A 129 -18.53 -3.31 -5.13
N ARG A 130 -17.95 -2.45 -4.30
CA ARG A 130 -16.93 -2.82 -3.32
C ARG A 130 -17.42 -3.86 -2.30
N ILE A 131 -18.71 -3.90 -1.96
CA ILE A 131 -19.26 -4.89 -0.99
C ILE A 131 -18.94 -6.33 -1.41
N GLU A 132 -19.03 -6.65 -2.71
CA GLU A 132 -18.69 -7.99 -3.22
C GLU A 132 -17.19 -8.29 -3.09
N ALA A 133 -16.33 -7.28 -3.24
CA ALA A 133 -14.89 -7.42 -3.07
C ALA A 133 -14.52 -7.63 -1.59
N LEU A 134 -15.13 -6.89 -0.66
CA LEU A 134 -14.91 -7.07 0.79
C LEU A 134 -15.30 -8.48 1.25
N ALA A 135 -16.35 -9.05 0.68
CA ALA A 135 -16.77 -10.41 1.00
C ALA A 135 -15.73 -11.48 0.61
N ARG A 136 -14.80 -11.20 -0.31
CA ARG A 136 -13.72 -12.12 -0.70
C ARG A 136 -12.50 -12.05 0.23
N MET A 137 -12.44 -11.06 1.12
CA MET A 137 -11.38 -10.93 2.11
C MET A 137 -11.62 -11.81 3.36
N LEU A 138 -12.79 -12.44 3.47
CA LEU A 138 -13.23 -13.29 4.59
C LEU A 138 -13.32 -14.76 4.14
#